data_AF-A0A9D7ESZ6-F1
#
_entry.id   AF-A0A9D7ESZ6-F1
#
_cell.length_a   1.000
_cell.length_b   1.000
_cell.length_c   1.000
_cell.angle_alpha   90.00
_cell.angle_beta   90.00
_cell.angle_gamma   90.00
#
_symmetry.space_group_name_H-M   'P 1'
#
loop_
_entity.id
_entity.type
_entity.pdbx_description
1 polymer ?
#
loop_
_entity_poly.entity_id
_entity_poly.type
_entity_poly.pdbx_seq_one_letter_code
_entity_poly.pdbx_strand_id
1 'polypeptide(L)'
;MLLAAMFFLIGYSQKIKTIERKVMIEASDEIVIKTGKSSLIMKKDGTIIITGKDISINGSGTVTAKEAGDVIIKGKKILEN
;
A
#
# COMPACT_ATOMS: atom_id res chain seq x y z
N MET A 1 -33.94 8.87 0.90
CA MET A 1 -32.80 8.45 0.05
C MET A 1 -31.42 8.81 0.62
N LEU A 2 -31.29 9.14 1.92
CA LEU A 2 -29.99 9.41 2.56
C LEU A 2 -29.62 8.42 3.69
N LEU A 3 -30.55 7.52 4.08
CA LEU A 3 -30.33 6.55 5.16
C LEU A 3 -29.87 5.17 4.65
N ALA A 4 -29.96 4.91 3.34
CA ALA A 4 -29.56 3.64 2.73
C ALA A 4 -28.04 3.49 2.52
N ALA A 5 -27.29 4.58 2.52
CA ALA A 5 -25.84 4.55 2.30
C ALA A 5 -25.03 4.15 3.55
N MET A 6 -25.61 4.22 4.75
CA MET A 6 -24.88 4.01 6.00
C MET A 6 -24.77 2.52 6.42
N PHE A 7 -25.55 1.63 5.80
CA PHE A 7 -25.53 0.19 6.10
C PHE A 7 -24.57 -0.65 5.23
N PHE A 8 -23.96 -0.07 4.20
CA PHE A 8 -23.02 -0.84 3.35
C PHE A 8 -21.64 -1.02 4.00
N LEU A 9 -21.33 -0.31 5.09
CA LEU A 9 -19.99 -0.29 5.69
C LEU A 9 -19.77 -1.36 6.79
N ILE A 10 -20.83 -1.90 7.39
CA ILE A 10 -20.72 -2.65 8.67
C ILE A 10 -20.71 -4.19 8.47
N GLY A 11 -20.88 -4.71 7.25
CA GLY A 11 -21.18 -6.14 7.07
C GLY A 11 -20.61 -6.84 5.85
N TYR A 12 -19.70 -6.26 5.08
CA TYR A 12 -19.14 -6.94 3.90
C TYR A 12 -17.67 -7.32 4.10
N SER A 13 -17.43 -8.59 4.41
CA SER A 13 -16.20 -9.25 3.97
C SER A 13 -16.26 -9.35 2.45
N GLN A 14 -15.82 -8.28 1.77
CA GLN A 14 -15.71 -8.26 0.32
C GLN A 14 -14.59 -9.23 -0.07
N LYS A 15 -14.94 -10.48 -0.36
CA LYS A 15 -14.07 -11.35 -1.16
C LYS A 15 -14.05 -10.77 -2.57
N ILE A 16 -13.13 -9.84 -2.82
CA ILE A 16 -12.76 -9.43 -4.18
C ILE A 16 -11.98 -10.60 -4.79
N LYS A 17 -12.71 -11.55 -5.38
CA LYS A 17 -12.12 -12.61 -6.20
C LYS A 17 -12.19 -12.18 -7.65
N THR A 18 -11.23 -11.37 -8.07
CA THR A 18 -11.09 -11.00 -9.47
C THR A 18 -10.40 -12.15 -10.21
N ILE A 19 -11.10 -12.77 -11.15
CA ILE A 19 -10.51 -13.66 -12.18
C ILE A 19 -10.19 -12.82 -13.43
N GLU A 20 -9.75 -11.57 -13.23
CA GLU A 20 -9.38 -10.66 -14.31
C GLU A 20 -7.90 -10.33 -14.20
N ARG A 21 -7.25 -10.13 -15.35
CA ARG A 21 -5.80 -9.96 -15.45
C ARG A 21 -5.31 -8.61 -14.92
N LYS A 22 -6.20 -7.64 -14.66
CA LYS A 22 -5.83 -6.28 -14.25
C LYS A 22 -6.94 -5.62 -13.40
N VAL A 23 -6.53 -4.94 -12.33
CA VAL A 23 -7.37 -4.03 -11.54
C VAL A 23 -6.78 -2.63 -11.65
N MET A 24 -7.62 -1.61 -11.86
CA MET A 24 -7.22 -0.20 -11.90
C MET A 24 -7.95 0.56 -10.79
N ILE A 25 -7.20 1.33 -10.00
CA ILE A 25 -7.72 2.21 -8.95
C ILE A 25 -7.12 3.59 -9.21
N GLU A 26 -7.98 4.58 -9.41
CA GLU A 26 -7.60 5.97 -9.71
C GLU A 26 -8.23 6.91 -8.68
N ALA A 27 -7.45 7.86 -8.18
CA ALA A 27 -7.89 8.89 -7.24
C ALA A 27 -7.22 10.22 -7.56
N SER A 28 -7.92 11.33 -7.31
CA SER A 28 -7.45 12.68 -7.64
C SER A 28 -6.43 13.25 -6.64
N ASP A 29 -6.39 12.74 -5.41
CA ASP A 29 -5.52 13.28 -4.34
C ASP A 29 -4.69 12.20 -3.65
N GLU A 30 -5.35 11.18 -3.08
CA GLU A 30 -4.66 10.07 -2.41
C GLU A 30 -5.44 8.74 -2.46
N ILE A 31 -4.69 7.64 -2.37
CA ILE A 31 -5.21 6.29 -2.12
C ILE A 31 -4.59 5.79 -0.81
N VAL A 32 -5.43 5.36 0.13
CA VAL A 32 -5.01 4.82 1.44
C VAL A 32 -5.57 3.42 1.63
N ILE A 33 -4.69 2.43 1.81
CA ILE A 33 -5.04 1.07 2.22
C ILE A 33 -4.54 0.88 3.65
N LYS A 34 -5.45 0.79 4.62
CA LYS A 34 -5.12 0.78 6.05
C LYS A 34 -5.79 -0.37 6.78
N THR A 35 -5.02 -1.02 7.65
CA THR A 35 -5.50 -2.05 8.58
C THR A 35 -4.82 -1.85 9.93
N GLY A 36 -5.59 -1.46 10.95
CA GLY A 36 -5.04 -1.16 12.28
C GLY A 36 -3.96 -0.07 12.24
N LYS A 37 -2.73 -0.45 12.65
CA LYS A 37 -1.54 0.44 12.67
C LYS A 37 -0.74 0.43 11.37
N SER A 38 -1.07 -0.42 10.40
CA SER A 38 -0.35 -0.52 9.13
C SER A 38 -1.08 0.22 8.02
N SER A 39 -0.33 0.86 7.12
CA SER A 39 -0.89 1.60 5.98
C SER A 39 0.02 1.59 4.75
N LEU A 40 -0.60 1.59 3.58
CA LEU A 40 0.00 1.92 2.29
C LEU A 40 -0.70 3.17 1.75
N ILE A 41 0.05 4.23 1.49
CA ILE A 41 -0.46 5.53 1.00
C ILE A 41 0.21 5.85 -0.32
N MET A 42 -0.59 6.25 -1.31
CA MET A 42 -0.14 6.77 -2.60
C MET A 42 -0.73 8.16 -2.80
N LYS A 43 0.11 9.17 -3.02
CA LYS A 43 -0.31 10.57 -3.19
C LYS A 43 -0.22 11.02 -4.65
N LYS A 44 -0.94 12.08 -5.00
CA LYS A 44 -0.88 12.70 -6.34
C LYS A 44 0.52 13.18 -6.76
N ASP A 45 1.39 13.48 -5.81
CA ASP A 45 2.78 13.90 -6.07
C ASP A 45 3.72 12.73 -6.39
N GLY A 46 3.21 11.50 -6.40
CA GLY A 46 3.97 10.28 -6.65
C GLY A 46 4.60 9.66 -5.40
N THR A 47 4.47 10.29 -4.23
CA THR A 47 4.98 9.74 -2.96
C THR A 47 4.21 8.48 -2.59
N ILE A 48 4.97 7.41 -2.31
CA ILE A 48 4.43 6.15 -1.78
C ILE A 48 4.99 5.94 -0.37
N ILE A 49 4.11 5.68 0.60
CA ILE A 49 4.48 5.44 2.00
C ILE A 49 3.94 4.09 2.44
N ILE A 50 4.84 3.22 2.94
CA ILE A 50 4.49 1.94 3.55
C ILE A 50 4.87 2.01 5.03
N THR A 51 3.89 1.80 5.91
CA THR A 51 4.09 1.85 7.36
C THR A 51 3.54 0.59 8.01
N GLY A 52 4.32 0.01 8.93
CA GLY A 52 3.95 -1.17 9.69
C GLY A 52 4.99 -1.44 10.78
N LYS A 53 4.68 -2.35 11.71
CA LYS A 53 5.64 -2.81 12.73
C LYS A 53 6.80 -3.58 12.08
N ASP A 54 6.44 -4.55 11.23
CA ASP A 54 7.36 -5.42 10.50
C ASP A 54 7.00 -5.32 9.00
N ILE A 55 8.01 -5.16 8.13
CA ILE A 55 7.85 -5.09 6.68
C ILE A 55 8.79 -6.12 6.04
N SER A 56 8.25 -7.04 5.25
CA SER A 56 9.01 -8.07 4.53
C SER A 56 8.85 -7.86 3.03
N ILE A 57 9.96 -7.79 2.30
CA ILE A 57 9.98 -7.68 0.83
C ILE A 57 10.72 -8.91 0.30
N ASN A 58 9.97 -9.86 -0.27
CA ASN A 58 10.52 -11.12 -0.79
C ASN A 58 10.34 -11.16 -2.31
N GLY A 59 11.44 -11.28 -3.05
CA GLY A 59 11.44 -11.47 -4.50
C GLY A 59 12.07 -12.82 -4.85
N SER A 60 11.50 -13.55 -5.81
CA SER A 60 12.10 -14.79 -6.32
C SER A 60 13.24 -14.56 -7.32
N GLY A 61 13.30 -13.36 -7.91
CA GLY A 61 14.39 -12.88 -8.74
C GLY A 61 15.11 -11.71 -8.07
N THR A 62 15.38 -10.66 -8.84
CA THR A 62 16.08 -9.47 -8.34
C THR A 62 15.11 -8.42 -7.79
N VAL A 63 15.42 -7.86 -6.62
CA VAL A 63 14.81 -6.62 -6.11
C VAL A 63 15.77 -5.47 -6.38
N THR A 64 15.31 -4.40 -7.02
CA THR A 64 16.14 -3.25 -7.40
C THR A 64 15.51 -1.96 -6.87
N ALA A 65 16.32 -1.16 -6.17
CA ALA A 65 16.00 0.23 -5.83
C ALA A 65 16.99 1.14 -6.57
N LYS A 66 16.47 1.98 -7.48
CA LYS A 66 17.25 2.94 -8.26
C LYS A 66 16.71 4.33 -7.99
N GLU A 67 17.62 5.25 -7.77
CA GLU A 67 17.33 6.66 -7.56
C GLU A 67 18.50 7.46 -8.15
N ALA A 68 18.26 8.70 -8.58
CA ALA A 68 19.24 9.53 -9.28
C ALA A 68 20.15 10.37 -8.34
N GLY A 69 19.67 10.72 -7.14
CA GLY A 69 20.41 11.25 -6.00
C GLY A 69 20.70 10.21 -4.91
N ASP A 70 20.06 10.34 -3.75
CA ASP A 70 20.36 9.56 -2.54
C ASP A 70 19.32 8.47 -2.20
N VAL A 71 19.83 7.29 -1.83
CA VAL A 71 19.07 6.25 -1.12
C VAL A 71 19.44 6.28 0.36
N ILE A 72 18.48 6.64 1.21
CA ILE A 72 18.69 6.75 2.67
C ILE A 72 18.07 5.53 3.37
N ILE A 73 18.93 4.68 3.97
CA ILE A 73 18.50 3.53 4.78
C ILE A 73 18.90 3.78 6.23
N LYS A 74 17.92 3.84 7.14
CA LYS A 74 18.13 4.01 8.58
C LYS A 74 17.64 2.78 9.33
N GLY A 75 18.54 2.08 10.01
CA GLY A 75 18.22 0.94 10.86
C GLY A 75 19.19 0.86 12.03
N LYS A 76 18.74 0.29 13.17
CA LYS A 76 19.63 0.01 14.30
C LYS A 76 20.74 -0.99 13.94
N LYS A 77 20.45 -1.91 13.01
CA LYS A 77 21.37 -2.90 12.46
C LYS A 77 20.97 -3.21 11.01
N ILE A 78 21.94 -3.24 10.11
CA ILE A 78 21.79 -3.69 8.72
C ILE A 78 22.77 -4.87 8.58
N LEU A 79 22.26 -6.05 8.25
CA LEU A 79 22.99 -7.31 8.49
C LEU A 79 23.90 -7.75 7.34
N GLU A 80 23.68 -7.33 6.10
CA GLU A 80 24.60 -7.48 4.95
C GLU A 80 24.30 -6.38 3.93
N ASN A 81 25.33 -5.90 3.21
CA ASN A 81 25.27 -4.80 2.24
C ASN A 81 26.12 -5.10 1.00
#